data_AF-A0A3C0W664-F1
#
_entry.id   AF-A0A3C0W664-F1
#
_cell.length_a   1.000
_cell.length_b   1.000
_cell.length_c   1.000
_cell.angle_alpha   90.00
_cell.angle_beta   90.00
_cell.angle_gamma   90.00
#
_symmetry.space_group_name_H-M   'P 1'
#
loop_
_entity.id
_entity.type
_entity.pdbx_description
1 polymer ?
#
loop_
_entity_poly.entity_id
_entity_poly.type
_entity_poly.pdbx_seq_one_letter_code
_entity_poly.pdbx_strand_id
1 'polypeptide(L)' 'GLLSYEDRVADHWPAFGAAGKDQLTVGQLMSHQSGLPGFDGGAEPAIWFDRQAVLDRLAAQTPLWAPGTASGYHP' A
#
# COMPACT_ATOMS: atom_id res chain seq x y z
N GLY A 1 -2.87 -15.76 -16.61
CA GLY A 1 -2.57 -15.68 -15.16
C GLY A 1 -3.66 -14.89 -14.47
N LEU A 2 -3.80 -14.99 -13.14
CA LEU A 2 -4.82 -14.24 -12.36
C LEU A 2 -4.34 -12.84 -11.90
N LEU A 3 -3.04 -12.55 -12.03
CA LEU A 3 -2.40 -11.31 -11.58
C LEU A 3 -1.17 -11.02 -12.47
N SER A 4 -0.93 -9.76 -12.83
CA SER A 4 0.28 -9.27 -13.52
C SER A 4 1.00 -8.20 -12.70
N TYR A 5 2.29 -7.97 -12.94
CA TYR A 5 3.05 -6.91 -12.28
C TYR A 5 2.67 -5.50 -12.78
N GLU A 6 2.15 -5.41 -13.99
CA GLU A 6 1.69 -4.19 -14.65
C GLU A 6 0.26 -3.81 -14.24
N ASP A 7 -0.49 -4.73 -13.62
CA ASP A 7 -1.81 -4.44 -13.09
C ASP A 7 -1.72 -3.36 -12.02
N ARG A 8 -2.73 -2.48 -11.96
CA ARG A 8 -2.86 -1.57 -10.81
C ARG A 8 -3.33 -2.37 -9.62
N VAL A 9 -2.81 -2.06 -8.44
CA VAL A 9 -3.29 -2.69 -7.19
C VAL A 9 -4.78 -2.39 -7.00
N ALA A 10 -5.23 -1.19 -7.39
CA ALA A 10 -6.63 -0.78 -7.30
C ALA A 10 -7.58 -1.61 -8.20
N ASP A 11 -7.08 -2.27 -9.26
CA ASP A 11 -7.91 -3.14 -10.09
C ASP A 11 -8.32 -4.43 -9.33
N HIS A 12 -7.52 -4.83 -8.35
CA HIS A 12 -7.74 -6.02 -7.51
C HIS A 12 -8.25 -5.67 -6.11
N TRP A 13 -7.90 -4.49 -5.61
CA TRP A 13 -8.30 -3.97 -4.30
C TRP A 13 -8.69 -2.49 -4.42
N PRO A 14 -9.94 -2.18 -4.83
CA PRO A 14 -10.36 -0.81 -5.17
C PRO A 14 -10.14 0.24 -4.08
N ALA A 15 -10.35 -0.13 -2.81
CA ALA A 15 -10.14 0.78 -1.68
C ALA A 15 -8.69 1.26 -1.56
N PHE A 16 -7.71 0.46 -2.01
CA PHE A 16 -6.30 0.85 -2.00
C PHE A 16 -6.00 2.04 -2.92
N GLY A 17 -6.82 2.30 -3.94
CA GLY A 17 -6.62 3.44 -4.85
C GLY A 17 -6.81 4.82 -4.22
N ALA A 18 -7.27 4.90 -2.96
CA ALA A 18 -7.41 6.17 -2.25
C ALA A 18 -6.08 6.88 -2.03
N ALA A 19 -6.15 8.18 -1.71
CA ALA A 19 -4.99 9.02 -1.37
C ALA A 19 -3.86 9.03 -2.42
N GLY A 20 -4.21 8.99 -3.70
CA GLY A 20 -3.26 9.09 -4.82
C GLY A 20 -2.52 7.80 -5.18
N LYS A 21 -3.05 6.64 -4.77
CA LYS A 21 -2.46 5.32 -5.02
C LYS A 21 -3.14 4.54 -6.17
N ASP A 22 -4.04 5.18 -6.91
CA ASP A 22 -4.86 4.55 -7.96
C ASP A 22 -4.03 4.04 -9.15
N GLN A 23 -2.85 4.62 -9.40
CA GLN A 23 -1.95 4.19 -10.48
C GLN A 23 -0.83 3.25 -10.03
N LEU A 24 -0.75 2.91 -8.73
CA LEU A 24 0.31 2.08 -8.20
C LEU A 24 0.20 0.65 -8.75
N THR A 25 1.27 0.14 -9.35
CA THR A 25 1.26 -1.22 -9.91
C THR A 25 1.62 -2.29 -8.89
N VAL A 26 1.19 -3.53 -9.14
CA VAL A 26 1.59 -4.68 -8.32
C VAL A 26 3.11 -4.80 -8.25
N GLY A 27 3.84 -4.56 -9.35
CA GLY A 27 5.30 -4.56 -9.36
C GLY A 27 5.91 -3.50 -8.44
N GLN A 28 5.35 -2.29 -8.40
CA GLN A 28 5.78 -1.23 -7.48
C GLN A 28 5.48 -1.57 -6.02
N LEU A 29 4.33 -2.19 -5.74
CA LEU A 29 3.98 -2.66 -4.40
C LEU A 29 5.01 -3.69 -3.90
N MET A 30 5.29 -4.70 -4.73
CA MET A 30 6.18 -5.81 -4.40
C MET A 30 7.66 -5.41 -4.32
N SER A 31 8.03 -4.24 -4.85
CA SER A 31 9.40 -3.72 -4.84
C SER A 31 9.61 -2.56 -3.84
N HIS A 32 8.72 -2.43 -2.85
CA HIS A 32 8.81 -1.44 -1.78
C HIS A 32 8.71 0.03 -2.25
N GLN A 33 8.03 0.29 -3.36
CA GLN A 33 7.91 1.63 -3.96
C GLN A 33 6.55 2.30 -3.73
N SER A 34 5.73 1.75 -2.83
CA SER A 34 4.39 2.25 -2.53
C SER A 34 4.35 3.58 -1.76
N GLY A 35 5.45 3.91 -1.08
CA GLY A 35 5.47 5.00 -0.10
C GLY A 35 4.80 4.67 1.23
N LEU A 36 4.56 3.39 1.55
CA LEU A 36 3.89 2.93 2.77
C LEU A 36 4.76 2.00 3.65
N PRO A 37 6.01 2.36 4.01
CA PRO A 37 6.90 1.50 4.80
C PRO A 37 6.40 1.23 6.24
N GLY A 38 5.35 1.93 6.68
CA GLY A 38 4.72 1.76 7.98
C GLY A 38 3.53 2.70 8.13
N PHE A 39 2.85 2.63 9.27
CA PHE A 39 1.74 3.53 9.55
C PHE A 39 2.20 4.90 10.07
N ASP A 40 1.65 5.96 9.47
CA ASP A 40 1.86 7.32 9.96
C ASP A 40 1.38 7.45 11.41
N GLY A 41 2.20 8.09 12.24
CA GLY A 41 1.95 8.25 13.67
C GLY A 41 2.12 6.96 14.50
N GLY A 42 2.61 5.88 13.90
CA GLY A 42 2.74 4.58 14.55
C GLY A 42 1.40 3.85 14.67
N ALA A 43 1.43 2.68 15.32
CA ALA A 43 0.26 1.83 15.47
C ALA A 43 0.25 1.16 16.84
N GLU A 44 -0.94 1.05 17.43
CA GLU A 44 -1.15 0.18 18.59
C GLU A 44 -0.81 -1.26 18.19
N PRO A 45 0.06 -1.98 18.92
CA PRO A 45 0.51 -3.32 18.52
C PRO A 45 -0.62 -4.33 18.29
N ALA A 46 -1.77 -4.14 18.93
CA ALA A 46 -2.95 -4.97 18.75
C ALA A 46 -3.48 -4.97 17.31
N ILE A 47 -3.26 -3.89 16.53
CA ILE A 47 -3.74 -3.79 15.14
C ILE A 47 -3.20 -4.92 14.27
N TRP A 48 -1.98 -5.39 14.55
CA TRP A 48 -1.32 -6.43 13.75
C TRP A 48 -2.03 -7.79 13.83
N PHE A 49 -2.94 -7.97 14.79
CA PHE A 49 -3.79 -9.14 14.91
C PHE A 49 -5.18 -8.93 14.27
N ASP A 50 -5.51 -7.71 13.84
CA ASP A 50 -6.73 -7.37 13.11
C ASP A 50 -6.41 -7.04 11.65
N ARG A 51 -6.58 -8.06 10.79
CA ARG A 51 -6.33 -7.93 9.36
C ARG A 51 -7.16 -6.81 8.72
N GLN A 52 -8.44 -6.68 9.07
CA GLN A 52 -9.30 -5.71 8.40
C GLN A 52 -8.88 -4.28 8.79
N ALA A 53 -8.58 -4.06 10.07
CA ALA A 53 -8.07 -2.77 10.53
C ALA A 53 -6.74 -2.38 9.86
N VAL A 54 -5.82 -3.33 9.65
CA VAL A 54 -4.57 -3.09 8.90
C VAL A 54 -4.86 -2.69 7.45
N LEU A 55 -5.73 -3.43 6.76
CA LEU A 55 -6.09 -3.17 5.37
C LEU A 55 -6.75 -1.80 5.21
N ASP A 56 -7.71 -1.47 6.07
CA ASP A 56 -8.42 -0.19 6.03
C ASP A 56 -7.47 0.98 6.27
N ARG A 57 -6.57 0.84 7.25
CA ARG A 57 -5.56 1.86 7.55
C ARG A 57 -4.58 2.06 6.40
N LEU A 58 -4.09 0.97 5.81
CA LEU A 58 -3.16 1.01 4.68
C LEU A 58 -3.80 1.65 3.44
N ALA A 59 -5.06 1.31 3.15
CA ALA A 59 -5.82 1.88 2.04
C ALA A 59 -6.03 3.39 2.22
N ALA A 60 -6.33 3.85 3.44
CA ALA A 60 -6.59 5.26 3.72
C ALA A 60 -5.32 6.14 3.75
N GLN A 61 -4.15 5.56 4.05
CA GLN A 61 -2.92 6.34 4.25
C GLN A 61 -2.39 6.95 2.94
N THR A 62 -1.98 8.22 3.03
CA THR A 62 -1.23 8.91 1.96
C THR A 62 0.20 8.38 1.93
N PRO A 63 0.75 8.03 0.75
CA PRO A 63 2.17 7.70 0.62
C PRO A 63 3.09 8.81 1.16
N LEU A 64 4.16 8.43 1.85
CA LEU A 64 5.20 9.36 2.31
C LEU A 64 5.96 10.03 1.14
N TRP A 65 5.98 9.37 -0.01
CA TRP A 65 6.49 9.88 -1.28
C TRP A 65 5.62 9.35 -2.42
N ALA A 66 5.70 9.99 -3.59
CA ALA A 66 4.93 9.55 -4.76
C ALA A 66 5.28 8.11 -5.15
N PRO A 67 4.29 7.21 -5.37
CA PRO A 67 4.56 5.84 -5.78
C PRO A 67 5.51 5.75 -6.98
N GLY A 68 6.50 4.87 -6.88
CA GLY A 68 7.50 4.65 -7.94
C GLY A 68 8.63 5.68 -8.02
N THR A 69 8.66 6.72 -7.17
CA THR A 69 9.77 7.70 -7.17
C THR A 69 10.90 7.38 -6.20
N ALA A 70 10.66 6.48 -5.24
CA ALA A 70 11.64 6.00 -4.26
C ALA A 70 11.23 4.63 -3.70
N SER A 71 12.15 3.97 -2.99
CA SER A 71 11.89 2.72 -2.27
C SER A 71 12.13 2.87 -0.76
N GLY A 72 11.35 2.13 0.02
CA GLY A 72 11.49 2.03 1.47
C GLY A 72 10.92 0.71 1.98
N TYR A 73 11.78 -0.08 2.62
CA TYR A 73 11.45 -1.43 3.08
C TYR A 73 10.21 -1.45 3.98
N HIS A 74 9.36 -2.46 3.80
CA HIS A 74 8.16 -2.69 4.61
C HIS A 74 8.47 -3.86 5.56
N PRO A 75 8.68 -3.61 6.86
CA PRO A 75 9.19 -4.61 7.80
C PRO A 75 8.17 -5.67 8.22
#